data_AF-A0A1G7QYP8-F1
#
_entry.id   AF-A0A1G7QYP8-F1
#
_cell.length_a   1.000
_cell.length_b   1.000
_cell.length_c   1.000
_cell.angle_alpha   90.00
_cell.angle_beta   90.00
_cell.angle_gamma   90.00
#
_symmetry.space_group_name_H-M   'P 1'
#
loop_
_entity.id
_entity.type
_entity.pdbx_description
1 polymer ?
#
loop_
_entity_poly.entity_id
_entity_poly.type
_entity_poly.pdbx_seq_one_letter_code
_entity_poly.pdbx_strand_id
1 'polypeptide(L)'
;MAEGGASFCKVFNKPRDRRRAGKVTLEPVKTKILFASLLAAALASTVSAQDSKAFLGRWDMTVTPANGKPYAQWIELTDNGGKLEGKYQPRGGAWHPISDANVDGNKLVLGVEPAGRGPAVTWELTSPSAGKLTGVEKRGGESDGSSLAGVTAPKLDRPMPKKWTKPRPLFNGKDLTGWEPIGMVANNKWVARDGELVNDNPEVPGQRIPPAANIKTTEKFQDFKLHIEVNCPEGGNSGIYLRGRYELQVGTEGGKQPTHEMGAIYSWYPPPAGSELGLGKWTTYDVTFVGRHVTVYRDGKLYHDNVEIPGPTGGALDSNEAEPGPFFLQGDHHGVIQYRNITISEPAK
;
A
#
# COMPACT_ATOMS: atom_id res chain seq x y z
N MET A 1 19.95 81.88 11.80
CA MET A 1 19.42 81.68 13.17
C MET A 1 20.18 80.48 13.72
N ALA A 2 21.32 80.65 14.41
CA ALA A 2 21.45 81.10 15.81
C ALA A 2 20.49 80.30 16.70
N GLU A 3 20.89 79.57 17.74
CA GLU A 3 21.87 79.83 18.82
C GLU A 3 22.42 78.46 19.31
N GLY A 4 23.64 78.30 19.84
CA GLY A 4 24.16 78.83 21.11
C GLY A 4 24.07 77.71 22.17
N GLY A 5 25.02 77.43 23.05
CA GLY A 5 26.29 78.05 23.41
C GLY A 5 27.01 77.13 24.40
N ALA A 6 28.30 77.39 24.57
CA ALA A 6 29.25 76.61 25.37
C ALA A 6 29.18 76.90 26.88
N SER A 7 29.95 76.09 27.62
CA SER A 7 30.89 76.50 28.69
C SER A 7 30.59 75.94 30.09
N PHE A 8 31.53 75.22 30.73
CA PHE A 8 32.58 75.84 31.57
C PHE A 8 33.49 74.79 32.22
N CYS A 9 34.74 75.21 32.38
CA CYS A 9 35.90 74.62 33.01
C CYS A 9 35.76 74.39 34.53
N LYS A 10 36.46 73.38 35.11
CA LYS A 10 37.37 73.60 36.26
C LYS A 10 38.18 72.36 36.67
N VAL A 11 39.49 72.58 36.71
CA VAL A 11 40.54 71.76 37.31
C VAL A 11 40.62 72.07 38.81
N PHE A 12 40.81 71.06 39.67
CA PHE A 12 41.41 71.22 41.00
C PHE A 12 42.33 70.02 41.32
N ASN A 13 43.38 70.31 42.09
CA ASN A 13 44.61 69.55 42.21
C ASN A 13 44.90 69.22 43.70
N LYS A 14 45.31 67.97 43.99
CA LYS A 14 46.10 67.46 45.16
C LYS A 14 45.48 67.45 46.59
N PRO A 15 46.07 66.74 47.61
CA PRO A 15 47.28 65.87 47.65
C PRO A 15 47.20 64.52 48.43
N ARG A 16 48.24 63.67 48.21
CA ARG A 16 48.95 62.65 49.07
C ARG A 16 48.28 62.13 50.36
N ASP A 17 48.33 60.80 50.59
CA ASP A 17 49.33 60.15 51.49
C ASP A 17 49.33 58.60 51.42
N ARG A 18 50.45 58.03 51.89
CA ARG A 18 50.98 56.66 51.88
C ARG A 18 50.15 55.62 52.66
N ARG A 19 50.19 54.34 52.23
CA ARG A 19 50.79 53.21 53.00
C ARG A 19 50.74 51.83 52.29
N ARG A 20 51.69 51.01 52.73
CA ARG A 20 52.22 49.69 52.32
C ARG A 20 51.27 48.48 52.29
N ALA A 21 51.70 47.52 51.45
CA ALA A 21 51.86 46.06 51.66
C ALA A 21 50.70 45.08 51.41
N GLY A 22 51.03 44.00 50.68
CA GLY A 22 50.29 42.74 50.68
C GLY A 22 50.37 41.99 49.34
N LYS A 23 51.43 41.18 49.13
CA LYS A 23 51.44 40.13 48.10
C LYS A 23 50.42 39.06 48.51
N VAL A 24 49.45 38.75 47.66
CA VAL A 24 48.62 37.54 47.79
C VAL A 24 48.90 36.65 46.58
N THR A 25 49.49 35.50 46.86
CA THR A 25 49.66 34.37 45.95
C THR A 25 48.31 33.67 45.73
N LEU A 26 47.88 33.54 44.48
CA LEU A 26 46.75 32.69 44.09
C LEU A 26 47.30 31.30 43.72
N GLU A 27 46.86 30.26 44.43
CA GLU A 27 47.05 28.88 44.00
C GLU A 27 46.01 28.48 42.92
N PRO A 28 46.37 27.65 41.93
CA PRO A 28 45.42 27.15 40.95
C PRO A 28 44.61 25.97 41.50
N VAL A 29 43.30 26.13 41.55
CA VAL A 29 42.35 25.02 41.80
C VAL A 29 42.37 24.09 40.59
N LYS A 30 42.79 22.83 40.79
CA LYS A 30 42.68 21.76 39.79
C LYS A 30 41.24 21.28 39.71
N THR A 31 40.49 21.74 38.70
CA THR A 31 39.20 21.17 38.32
C THR A 31 39.42 19.83 37.63
N LYS A 32 39.14 18.72 38.33
CA LYS A 32 39.03 17.39 37.70
C LYS A 32 37.70 17.34 36.94
N ILE A 33 37.75 17.43 35.62
CA ILE A 33 36.62 17.15 34.73
C ILE A 33 36.45 15.62 34.68
N LEU A 34 35.34 15.11 35.20
CA LEU A 34 34.92 13.73 34.97
C LEU A 34 34.53 13.56 33.49
N PHE A 35 35.34 12.84 32.72
CA PHE A 35 34.92 12.22 31.47
C PHE A 35 34.31 10.84 31.79
N ALA A 36 33.01 10.80 32.12
CA ALA A 36 32.31 9.53 32.34
C ALA A 36 30.81 9.63 32.03
N SER A 37 30.45 10.09 30.83
CA SER A 37 29.03 10.12 30.42
C SER A 37 28.76 9.92 28.92
N LEU A 38 29.79 9.81 28.07
CA LEU A 38 29.60 9.65 26.61
C LEU A 38 29.47 8.20 26.15
N LEU A 39 29.79 7.20 26.98
CA LEU A 39 29.70 5.79 26.59
C LEU A 39 28.28 5.20 26.78
N ALA A 40 27.47 5.74 27.68
CA ALA A 40 26.11 5.23 27.96
C ALA A 40 25.09 5.61 26.88
N ALA A 41 25.24 6.78 26.25
CA ALA A 41 24.34 7.23 25.16
C ALA A 41 24.56 6.44 23.85
N ALA A 42 25.79 5.97 23.61
CA ALA A 42 26.11 5.13 22.46
C ALA A 42 25.60 3.69 22.63
N LEU A 43 25.48 3.18 23.86
CA LEU A 43 24.92 1.85 24.15
C LEU A 43 23.38 1.83 24.13
N ALA A 44 22.72 2.89 24.60
CA ALA A 44 21.25 2.99 24.59
C ALA A 44 20.67 3.09 23.16
N SER A 45 21.38 3.75 22.25
CA SER A 45 20.99 3.84 20.83
C SER A 45 21.19 2.52 20.08
N THR A 46 22.14 1.67 20.48
CA THR A 46 22.32 0.34 19.89
C THR A 46 21.27 -0.69 20.34
N VAL A 47 20.72 -0.57 21.55
CA VAL A 47 19.73 -1.53 22.07
C VAL A 47 18.35 -1.30 21.44
N SER A 48 17.93 -0.05 21.24
CA SER A 48 16.64 0.25 20.57
C SER A 48 16.66 -0.07 19.06
N ALA A 49 17.81 0.03 18.40
CA ALA A 49 17.97 -0.31 16.98
C ALA A 49 18.01 -1.83 16.69
N GLN A 50 18.05 -2.67 17.74
CA GLN A 50 18.19 -4.12 17.58
C GLN A 50 16.84 -4.85 17.48
N ASP A 51 15.74 -4.25 17.97
CA ASP A 51 14.42 -4.91 18.02
C ASP A 51 13.50 -4.60 16.82
N SER A 52 13.66 -3.46 16.13
CA SER A 52 12.79 -3.10 14.98
C SER A 52 13.06 -3.95 13.73
N LYS A 53 14.28 -4.49 13.60
CA LYS A 53 14.72 -5.25 12.42
C LYS A 53 13.86 -6.48 12.13
N ALA A 54 13.29 -7.09 13.17
CA ALA A 54 12.42 -8.25 13.02
C ALA A 54 11.11 -7.94 12.28
N PHE A 55 10.71 -6.67 12.23
CA PHE A 55 9.48 -6.21 11.59
C PHE A 55 9.71 -5.59 10.21
N LEU A 56 10.96 -5.30 9.83
CA LEU A 56 11.26 -4.66 8.54
C LEU A 56 10.96 -5.59 7.36
N GLY A 57 10.55 -4.99 6.24
CA GLY A 57 10.23 -5.68 5.00
C GLY A 57 8.74 -5.65 4.65
N ARG A 58 8.39 -6.45 3.64
CA ARG A 58 7.02 -6.59 3.13
C ARG A 58 6.38 -7.83 3.76
N TRP A 59 5.12 -7.72 4.12
CA TRP A 59 4.39 -8.76 4.84
C TRP A 59 3.01 -8.99 4.27
N ASP A 60 2.75 -10.25 3.95
CA ASP A 60 1.44 -10.77 3.62
C ASP A 60 0.67 -10.98 4.92
N MET A 61 -0.38 -10.18 5.14
CA MET A 61 -1.12 -10.13 6.40
C MET A 61 -2.51 -10.73 6.22
N THR A 62 -2.89 -11.63 7.11
CA THR A 62 -4.25 -12.17 7.20
C THR A 62 -4.89 -11.70 8.48
N VAL A 63 -6.05 -11.04 8.36
CA VAL A 63 -6.89 -10.69 9.49
C VAL A 63 -7.94 -11.75 9.67
N THR A 64 -8.12 -12.22 10.91
CA THR A 64 -9.21 -13.12 11.28
C THR A 64 -10.07 -12.45 12.35
N PRO A 65 -11.23 -11.88 11.96
CA PRO A 65 -12.20 -11.36 12.91
C PRO A 65 -12.74 -12.46 13.83
N ALA A 66 -13.16 -12.10 15.04
CA ALA A 66 -13.84 -13.03 15.95
C ALA A 66 -15.09 -13.65 15.30
N ASN A 67 -15.83 -12.83 14.55
CA ASN A 67 -16.98 -13.25 13.75
C ASN A 67 -16.77 -12.81 12.31
N GLY A 68 -16.56 -13.76 11.40
CA GLY A 68 -16.41 -13.46 9.98
C GLY A 68 -15.46 -14.42 9.28
N LYS A 69 -15.22 -14.15 7.99
CA LYS A 69 -14.20 -14.87 7.22
C LYS A 69 -12.89 -14.09 7.28
N PRO A 70 -11.74 -14.79 7.32
CA PRO A 70 -10.45 -14.15 7.17
C PRO A 70 -10.35 -13.36 5.87
N TYR A 71 -9.55 -12.31 5.86
CA TYR A 71 -9.33 -11.48 4.67
C TYR A 71 -7.89 -10.96 4.60
N ALA A 72 -7.52 -10.58 3.38
CA ALA A 72 -6.18 -10.11 3.05
C ALA A 72 -5.98 -8.64 3.40
N GLN A 73 -4.78 -8.35 3.90
CA GLN A 73 -4.17 -7.03 4.03
C GLN A 73 -2.67 -7.19 3.78
N TRP A 74 -1.95 -6.08 3.72
CA TRP A 74 -0.50 -6.12 3.51
C TRP A 74 0.17 -4.90 4.14
N ILE A 75 1.43 -5.05 4.56
CA ILE A 75 2.26 -3.92 5.02
C ILE A 75 3.67 -3.98 4.44
N GLU A 76 4.29 -2.81 4.29
CA GLU A 76 5.74 -2.65 4.09
C GLU A 76 6.28 -1.74 5.17
N LEU A 77 7.33 -2.18 5.86
CA LEU A 77 8.01 -1.40 6.89
C LEU A 77 9.49 -1.19 6.52
N THR A 78 9.94 0.04 6.63
CA THR A 78 11.31 0.47 6.34
C THR A 78 11.86 1.28 7.49
N ASP A 79 13.18 1.20 7.71
CA ASP A 79 13.89 2.04 8.67
C ASP A 79 14.54 3.22 7.95
N ASN A 80 14.15 4.43 8.35
CA ASN A 80 14.71 5.69 7.85
C ASN A 80 15.42 6.42 9.01
N GLY A 81 16.67 6.05 9.26
CA GLY A 81 17.51 6.71 10.27
C GLY A 81 17.04 6.49 11.71
N GLY A 82 16.47 5.33 12.02
CA GLY A 82 15.92 4.97 13.33
C GLY A 82 14.42 5.23 13.46
N LYS A 83 13.78 5.83 12.45
CA LYS A 83 12.33 6.01 12.39
C LYS A 83 11.72 4.94 11.48
N LEU A 84 10.77 4.19 12.03
CA LEU A 84 9.97 3.26 11.23
C LEU A 84 8.94 4.02 10.39
N GLU A 85 8.98 3.77 9.10
CA GLU A 85 8.04 4.29 8.10
C GLU A 85 7.50 3.11 7.29
N GLY A 86 6.39 3.31 6.58
CA GLY A 86 5.79 2.20 5.87
C GLY A 86 4.50 2.49 5.15
N LYS A 87 4.00 1.45 4.49
CA LYS A 87 2.73 1.43 3.77
C LYS A 87 1.85 0.32 4.31
N TYR A 88 0.56 0.53 4.21
CA TYR A 88 -0.49 -0.39 4.61
C TYR A 88 -1.54 -0.47 3.51
N GLN A 89 -1.85 -1.69 3.07
CA GLN A 89 -2.96 -1.96 2.17
C GLN A 89 -4.13 -2.54 3.00
N PRO A 90 -5.23 -1.79 3.16
CA PRO A 90 -6.46 -2.30 3.76
C PRO A 90 -7.12 -3.37 2.90
N ARG A 91 -8.13 -4.04 3.47
CA ARG A 91 -8.94 -5.07 2.78
C ARG A 91 -9.50 -4.59 1.43
N GLY A 92 -9.85 -3.32 1.31
CA GLY A 92 -10.39 -2.72 0.09
C GLY A 92 -9.99 -1.25 0.01
N GLY A 93 -10.02 -0.69 -1.19
CA GLY A 93 -9.53 0.66 -1.45
C GLY A 93 -8.00 0.74 -1.57
N ALA A 94 -7.50 1.97 -1.61
CA ALA A 94 -6.09 2.27 -1.83
C ALA A 94 -5.18 1.92 -0.65
N TRP A 95 -3.89 1.76 -0.90
CA TRP A 95 -2.90 1.72 0.17
C TRP A 95 -2.70 3.12 0.77
N HIS A 96 -2.23 3.15 2.02
CA HIS A 96 -1.96 4.37 2.77
C HIS A 96 -0.59 4.29 3.46
N PRO A 97 0.10 5.42 3.70
CA PRO A 97 1.22 5.42 4.62
C PRO A 97 0.74 5.04 6.03
N ILE A 98 1.56 4.31 6.77
CA ILE A 98 1.30 4.11 8.21
C ILE A 98 1.34 5.47 8.92
N SER A 99 0.46 5.67 9.89
CA SER A 99 0.36 6.95 10.60
C SER A 99 1.33 7.06 11.77
N ASP A 100 1.66 5.91 12.39
CA ASP A 100 2.59 5.84 13.53
C ASP A 100 3.22 4.45 13.64
N ALA A 101 4.39 4.37 14.26
CA ALA A 101 5.10 3.11 14.54
C ALA A 101 5.97 3.26 15.78
N ASN A 102 5.69 2.44 16.80
CA ASN A 102 6.45 2.43 18.04
C ASN A 102 6.82 1.00 18.45
N VAL A 103 8.09 0.79 18.81
CA VAL A 103 8.59 -0.49 19.31
C VAL A 103 8.72 -0.40 20.83
N ASP A 104 8.00 -1.27 21.54
CA ASP A 104 8.05 -1.43 22.99
C ASP A 104 8.49 -2.86 23.31
N GLY A 105 9.79 -3.03 23.60
CA GLY A 105 10.41 -4.35 23.74
C GLY A 105 10.26 -5.19 22.48
N ASN A 106 9.61 -6.36 22.60
CA ASN A 106 9.39 -7.28 21.48
C ASN A 106 8.09 -7.03 20.70
N LYS A 107 7.39 -5.93 21.00
CA LYS A 107 6.09 -5.57 20.43
C LYS A 107 6.24 -4.33 19.56
N LEU A 108 5.70 -4.40 18.35
CA LEU A 108 5.52 -3.25 17.47
C LEU A 108 4.05 -2.82 17.52
N VAL A 109 3.81 -1.54 17.83
CA VAL A 109 2.50 -0.91 17.73
C VAL A 109 2.49 -0.01 16.50
N LEU A 110 1.66 -0.33 15.52
CA LEU A 110 1.46 0.45 14.30
C LEU A 110 0.13 1.18 14.35
N GLY A 111 0.10 2.46 13.98
CA GLY A 111 -1.11 3.11 13.52
C GLY A 111 -1.26 2.89 12.02
N VAL A 112 -2.29 2.17 11.59
CA VAL A 112 -2.53 1.87 10.16
C VAL A 112 -3.65 2.71 9.56
N GLU A 113 -4.57 3.21 10.40
CA GLU A 113 -5.59 4.18 10.00
C GLU A 113 -5.76 5.22 11.14
N PRO A 114 -5.58 6.52 10.88
CA PRO A 114 -5.84 7.53 11.91
C PRO A 114 -7.34 7.66 12.20
N ALA A 115 -7.68 8.15 13.38
CA ALA A 115 -9.08 8.48 13.68
C ALA A 115 -9.60 9.55 12.71
N GLY A 116 -10.79 9.33 12.17
CA GLY A 116 -11.46 10.21 11.23
C GLY A 116 -12.96 10.21 11.48
N ARG A 117 -13.75 9.83 10.48
CA ARG A 117 -15.19 9.56 10.68
C ARG A 117 -15.43 8.29 11.52
N GLY A 118 -14.45 7.38 11.55
CA GLY A 118 -14.41 6.20 12.41
C GLY A 118 -13.25 6.26 13.41
N PRO A 119 -13.21 5.32 14.36
CA PRO A 119 -12.09 5.16 15.29
C PRO A 119 -10.79 4.81 14.54
N ALA A 120 -9.65 5.19 15.13
CA ALA A 120 -8.33 4.79 14.65
C ALA A 120 -8.20 3.26 14.62
N VAL A 121 -7.39 2.75 13.70
CA VAL A 121 -7.03 1.33 13.63
C VAL A 121 -5.55 1.19 13.95
N THR A 122 -5.25 0.36 14.94
CA THR A 122 -3.89 0.07 15.39
C THR A 122 -3.61 -1.42 15.35
N TRP A 123 -2.38 -1.78 15.02
CA TRP A 123 -1.91 -3.16 15.06
C TRP A 123 -0.88 -3.33 16.14
N GLU A 124 -1.05 -4.36 16.94
CA GLU A 124 -0.10 -4.79 17.95
C GLU A 124 0.54 -6.09 17.48
N LEU A 125 1.79 -6.03 17.05
CA LEU A 125 2.50 -7.13 16.40
C LEU A 125 3.68 -7.61 17.24
N THR A 126 3.96 -8.91 17.15
CA THR A 126 5.17 -9.55 17.64
C THR A 126 5.75 -10.43 16.53
N SER A 127 7.06 -10.66 16.56
CA SER A 127 7.76 -11.56 15.64
C SER A 127 8.20 -12.84 16.38
N PRO A 128 7.34 -13.87 16.50
CA PRO A 128 7.67 -15.07 17.28
C PRO A 128 8.82 -15.89 16.68
N SER A 129 9.08 -15.74 15.39
CA SER A 129 10.18 -16.39 14.68
C SER A 129 10.50 -15.62 13.40
N ALA A 130 11.71 -15.79 12.85
CA ALA A 130 12.08 -15.18 11.58
C ALA A 130 11.03 -15.44 10.48
N GLY A 131 10.59 -14.36 9.84
CA GLY A 131 9.63 -14.39 8.75
C GLY A 131 8.17 -14.64 9.14
N LYS A 132 7.83 -14.53 10.43
CA LYS A 132 6.44 -14.59 10.91
C LYS A 132 6.12 -13.39 11.80
N LEU A 133 4.94 -12.82 11.60
CA LEU A 133 4.31 -11.89 12.54
C LEU A 133 3.03 -12.49 13.10
N THR A 134 2.74 -12.15 14.35
CA THR A 134 1.46 -12.44 15.00
C THR A 134 0.99 -11.21 15.73
N GLY A 135 -0.32 -11.00 15.85
CA GLY A 135 -0.78 -9.81 16.54
C GLY A 135 -2.29 -9.68 16.62
N VAL A 136 -2.71 -8.46 16.91
CA VAL A 136 -4.11 -8.07 17.01
C VAL A 136 -4.31 -6.72 16.32
N GLU A 137 -5.32 -6.64 15.46
CA GLU A 137 -5.87 -5.39 14.92
C GLU A 137 -6.95 -4.89 15.87
N LYS A 138 -6.74 -3.70 16.43
CA LYS A 138 -7.69 -3.02 17.32
C LYS A 138 -8.29 -1.83 16.59
N ARG A 139 -9.58 -1.61 16.85
CA ARG A 139 -10.30 -0.45 16.33
C ARG A 139 -10.77 0.40 17.52
N GLY A 140 -10.18 1.58 17.69
CA GLY A 140 -10.37 2.41 18.88
C GLY A 140 -9.75 1.77 20.13
N GLY A 141 -10.33 2.04 21.30
CA GLY A 141 -9.84 1.52 22.60
C GLY A 141 -10.27 0.09 22.92
N GLU A 142 -10.63 -0.71 21.92
CA GLU A 142 -11.07 -2.09 22.09
C GLU A 142 -9.98 -2.96 22.76
N SER A 143 -10.39 -3.74 23.75
CA SER A 143 -9.50 -4.69 24.44
C SER A 143 -9.22 -5.93 23.59
N ASP A 144 -10.24 -6.42 22.87
CA ASP A 144 -10.19 -7.61 22.03
C ASP A 144 -10.41 -7.22 20.57
N GLY A 145 -9.37 -7.34 19.76
CA GLY A 145 -9.40 -7.04 18.33
C GLY A 145 -9.38 -8.28 17.44
N SER A 146 -9.36 -8.10 16.12
CA SER A 146 -9.21 -9.21 15.16
C SER A 146 -7.79 -9.76 15.22
N SER A 147 -7.60 -11.08 15.13
CA SER A 147 -6.25 -11.64 15.15
C SER A 147 -5.53 -11.40 13.82
N LEU A 148 -4.23 -11.16 13.91
CA LEU A 148 -3.34 -10.94 12.78
C LEU A 148 -2.32 -12.08 12.69
N ALA A 149 -2.13 -12.58 11.47
CA ALA A 149 -1.03 -13.46 11.12
C ALA A 149 -0.32 -12.88 9.89
N GLY A 150 0.99 -12.72 9.99
CA GLY A 150 1.83 -12.22 8.91
C GLY A 150 2.90 -13.22 8.52
N VAL A 151 3.19 -13.32 7.23
CA VAL A 151 4.39 -14.00 6.70
C VAL A 151 5.16 -13.04 5.82
N THR A 152 6.48 -13.19 5.76
CA THR A 152 7.28 -12.34 4.86
C THR A 152 6.80 -12.54 3.43
N ALA A 153 6.49 -11.43 2.77
CA ALA A 153 6.03 -11.44 1.39
C ALA A 153 7.15 -12.04 0.49
N PRO A 154 6.80 -12.98 -0.40
CA PRO A 154 7.78 -13.58 -1.29
C PRO A 154 8.35 -12.54 -2.25
N LYS A 155 9.63 -12.70 -2.65
CA LYS A 155 10.26 -11.77 -3.60
C LYS A 155 9.55 -11.73 -4.95
N LEU A 156 9.12 -12.90 -5.43
CA LEU A 156 8.47 -13.10 -6.73
C LEU A 156 9.18 -12.48 -7.94
N ASP A 157 10.48 -12.22 -7.83
CA ASP A 157 11.31 -11.83 -8.95
C ASP A 157 11.75 -13.10 -9.70
N ARG A 158 11.12 -13.35 -10.85
CA ARG A 158 11.31 -14.58 -11.65
C ARG A 158 11.71 -14.22 -13.08
N PRO A 159 12.59 -15.01 -13.71
CA PRO A 159 13.00 -14.75 -15.08
C PRO A 159 11.82 -14.93 -16.04
N MET A 160 11.75 -14.06 -17.05
CA MET A 160 10.75 -14.15 -18.12
C MET A 160 10.82 -15.50 -18.85
N PRO A 161 9.72 -16.25 -18.97
CA PRO A 161 9.67 -17.48 -19.76
C PRO A 161 10.05 -17.25 -21.22
N LYS A 162 10.92 -18.12 -21.76
CA LYS A 162 11.39 -18.06 -23.16
C LYS A 162 10.35 -18.55 -24.17
N LYS A 163 9.41 -19.38 -23.72
CA LYS A 163 8.37 -20.00 -24.56
C LYS A 163 7.03 -19.97 -23.82
N TRP A 164 5.98 -19.74 -24.58
CA TRP A 164 4.61 -19.69 -24.11
C TRP A 164 3.78 -20.69 -24.91
N THR A 165 2.74 -21.24 -24.28
CA THR A 165 1.74 -22.03 -25.00
C THR A 165 1.01 -21.16 -26.03
N LYS A 166 0.30 -21.81 -26.97
CA LYS A 166 -0.68 -21.07 -27.79
C LYS A 166 -1.79 -20.52 -26.88
N PRO A 167 -2.33 -19.32 -27.17
CA PRO A 167 -3.47 -18.78 -26.43
C PRO A 167 -4.67 -19.75 -26.48
N ARG A 168 -5.31 -19.94 -25.33
CA ARG A 168 -6.59 -20.67 -25.21
C ARG A 168 -7.65 -19.79 -24.57
N PRO A 169 -8.94 -19.96 -24.91
CA PRO A 169 -10.01 -19.18 -24.30
C PRO A 169 -10.24 -19.55 -22.83
N LEU A 170 -10.56 -18.55 -22.02
CA LEU A 170 -11.06 -18.69 -20.64
C LEU A 170 -12.57 -18.48 -20.54
N PHE A 171 -13.19 -17.90 -21.57
CA PHE A 171 -14.64 -17.74 -21.66
C PHE A 171 -15.16 -18.41 -22.93
N ASN A 172 -16.26 -19.15 -22.81
CA ASN A 172 -16.79 -19.97 -23.90
C ASN A 172 -17.82 -19.25 -24.79
N GLY A 173 -18.20 -18.01 -24.45
CA GLY A 173 -19.20 -17.22 -25.18
C GLY A 173 -20.66 -17.62 -24.96
N LYS A 174 -20.93 -18.60 -24.08
CA LYS A 174 -22.25 -19.25 -23.97
C LYS A 174 -22.82 -19.26 -22.56
N ASP A 175 -21.98 -19.46 -21.56
CA ASP A 175 -22.38 -19.53 -20.15
C ASP A 175 -21.17 -19.26 -19.23
N LEU A 176 -21.38 -19.33 -17.92
CA LEU A 176 -20.34 -19.11 -16.91
C LEU A 176 -19.48 -20.35 -16.64
N THR A 177 -19.47 -21.37 -17.49
CA THR A 177 -18.60 -22.54 -17.27
C THR A 177 -17.14 -22.10 -17.17
N GLY A 178 -16.47 -22.50 -16.09
CA GLY A 178 -15.12 -22.06 -15.75
C GLY A 178 -15.05 -20.80 -14.88
N TRP A 179 -16.20 -20.22 -14.54
CA TRP A 179 -16.34 -19.04 -13.69
C TRP A 179 -17.31 -19.30 -12.54
N GLU A 180 -17.01 -18.77 -11.36
CA GLU A 180 -17.90 -18.87 -10.20
C GLU A 180 -18.11 -17.50 -9.52
N PRO A 181 -19.35 -17.18 -9.10
CA PRO A 181 -19.64 -15.96 -8.36
C PRO A 181 -19.07 -16.04 -6.94
N ILE A 182 -18.59 -14.90 -6.45
CA ILE A 182 -18.05 -14.70 -5.09
C ILE A 182 -18.58 -13.37 -4.51
N GLY A 183 -18.41 -13.19 -3.20
CA GLY A 183 -18.93 -12.02 -2.51
C GLY A 183 -20.46 -12.06 -2.44
N MET A 184 -21.14 -11.14 -3.14
CA MET A 184 -22.60 -11.01 -3.15
C MET A 184 -23.28 -12.06 -4.06
N VAL A 185 -23.00 -13.34 -3.85
CA VAL A 185 -23.46 -14.46 -4.71
C VAL A 185 -24.97 -14.47 -4.92
N ALA A 186 -25.75 -14.13 -3.89
CA ALA A 186 -27.21 -14.05 -3.97
C ALA A 186 -27.71 -12.97 -4.94
N ASN A 187 -26.89 -11.96 -5.23
CA ASN A 187 -27.14 -10.90 -6.20
C ASN A 187 -26.21 -11.04 -7.42
N ASN A 188 -26.04 -12.27 -7.93
CA ASN A 188 -25.27 -12.48 -9.16
C ASN A 188 -25.97 -11.83 -10.37
N LYS A 189 -25.25 -10.94 -11.07
CA LYS A 189 -25.70 -10.26 -12.30
C LYS A 189 -24.90 -10.67 -13.54
N TRP A 190 -23.98 -11.62 -13.39
CA TRP A 190 -23.15 -12.08 -14.50
C TRP A 190 -23.94 -13.02 -15.41
N VAL A 191 -23.91 -12.72 -16.70
CA VAL A 191 -24.56 -13.52 -17.75
C VAL A 191 -23.65 -13.63 -18.96
N ALA A 192 -23.81 -14.71 -19.71
CA ALA A 192 -23.30 -14.79 -21.07
C ALA A 192 -24.39 -14.27 -22.02
N ARG A 193 -24.06 -13.24 -22.81
CA ARG A 193 -25.01 -12.60 -23.75
C ARG A 193 -24.25 -12.21 -25.01
N ASP A 194 -24.73 -12.62 -26.17
CA ASP A 194 -24.14 -12.26 -27.47
C ASP A 194 -22.64 -12.60 -27.63
N GLY A 195 -22.18 -13.68 -26.97
CA GLY A 195 -20.76 -14.06 -26.99
C GLY A 195 -19.89 -13.33 -25.96
N GLU A 196 -20.49 -12.52 -25.09
CA GLU A 196 -19.83 -11.65 -24.12
C GLU A 196 -20.17 -12.07 -22.69
N LEU A 197 -19.23 -11.85 -21.77
CA LEU A 197 -19.40 -12.01 -20.34
C LEU A 197 -19.78 -10.65 -19.75
N VAL A 198 -21.05 -10.52 -19.33
CA VAL A 198 -21.66 -9.24 -18.98
C VAL A 198 -22.01 -9.21 -17.50
N ASN A 199 -21.54 -8.20 -16.77
CA ASN A 199 -22.07 -7.83 -15.46
C ASN A 199 -23.25 -6.88 -15.65
N ASP A 200 -24.49 -7.37 -15.56
CA ASP A 200 -25.70 -6.57 -15.79
C ASP A 200 -26.15 -5.83 -14.52
N ASN A 201 -25.32 -4.88 -14.09
CA ASN A 201 -25.56 -4.07 -12.87
C ASN A 201 -25.71 -2.57 -13.21
N PRO A 202 -26.77 -2.16 -13.93
CA PRO A 202 -26.93 -0.79 -14.40
C PRO A 202 -27.07 0.20 -13.24
N GLU A 203 -26.46 1.37 -13.39
CA GLU A 203 -26.77 2.50 -12.53
C GLU A 203 -28.21 2.96 -12.73
N VAL A 204 -28.90 3.25 -11.63
CA VAL A 204 -30.22 3.88 -11.67
C VAL A 204 -30.14 5.22 -10.94
N PRO A 205 -30.38 6.34 -11.65
CA PRO A 205 -30.31 7.67 -11.04
C PRO A 205 -31.15 7.79 -9.77
N GLY A 206 -30.53 8.31 -8.70
CA GLY A 206 -31.19 8.50 -7.41
C GLY A 206 -31.38 7.22 -6.58
N GLN A 207 -30.87 6.07 -7.03
CA GLN A 207 -30.96 4.82 -6.28
C GLN A 207 -29.57 4.29 -5.92
N ARG A 208 -29.44 3.86 -4.66
CA ARG A 208 -28.29 3.04 -4.27
C ARG A 208 -28.54 1.62 -4.77
N ILE A 209 -27.82 1.22 -5.81
CA ILE A 209 -27.89 -0.14 -6.33
C ILE A 209 -27.11 -1.08 -5.40
N PRO A 210 -27.69 -2.21 -4.97
CA PRO A 210 -26.94 -3.22 -4.22
C PRO A 210 -25.76 -3.74 -5.04
N PRO A 211 -24.58 -3.95 -4.43
CA PRO A 211 -23.44 -4.55 -5.13
C PRO A 211 -23.82 -5.91 -5.72
N ALA A 212 -23.45 -6.17 -6.97
CA ALA A 212 -23.59 -7.50 -7.56
C ALA A 212 -22.47 -8.43 -7.09
N ALA A 213 -22.59 -9.72 -7.42
CA ALA A 213 -21.50 -10.66 -7.20
C ALA A 213 -20.26 -10.24 -8.00
N ASN A 214 -19.10 -10.50 -7.42
CA ASN A 214 -17.85 -10.62 -8.15
C ASN A 214 -17.80 -12.01 -8.81
N ILE A 215 -16.95 -12.23 -9.82
CA ILE A 215 -16.71 -13.59 -10.36
C ILE A 215 -15.23 -13.89 -10.44
N LYS A 216 -14.88 -15.17 -10.37
CA LYS A 216 -13.50 -15.61 -10.59
C LYS A 216 -13.44 -16.88 -11.42
N THR A 217 -12.30 -17.14 -12.06
CA THR A 217 -12.06 -18.42 -12.72
C THR A 217 -12.00 -19.54 -11.69
N THR A 218 -12.45 -20.74 -12.06
CA THR A 218 -12.25 -21.95 -11.25
C THR A 218 -10.81 -22.47 -11.36
N GLU A 219 -10.16 -22.23 -12.50
CA GLU A 219 -8.74 -22.46 -12.71
C GLU A 219 -7.88 -21.39 -12.00
N LYS A 220 -6.64 -21.78 -11.65
CA LYS A 220 -5.64 -20.90 -11.03
C LYS A 220 -4.37 -20.87 -11.88
N PHE A 221 -3.72 -19.72 -11.91
CA PHE A 221 -2.58 -19.42 -12.75
C PHE A 221 -1.42 -18.84 -11.96
N GLN A 222 -0.20 -19.06 -12.43
CA GLN A 222 1.01 -18.57 -11.79
C GLN A 222 1.66 -17.45 -12.61
N ASP A 223 2.27 -17.82 -13.74
CA ASP A 223 2.78 -16.87 -14.74
C ASP A 223 1.91 -17.03 -15.99
N PHE A 224 1.60 -15.91 -16.65
CA PHE A 224 0.75 -15.95 -17.82
C PHE A 224 0.94 -14.73 -18.72
N LYS A 225 0.49 -14.91 -19.96
CA LYS A 225 0.02 -13.82 -20.81
C LYS A 225 -1.51 -13.88 -20.85
N LEU A 226 -2.15 -12.75 -20.60
CA LEU A 226 -3.61 -12.58 -20.70
C LEU A 226 -3.89 -11.60 -21.84
N HIS A 227 -4.81 -11.97 -22.72
CA HIS A 227 -5.52 -11.03 -23.59
C HIS A 227 -6.96 -10.94 -23.10
N ILE A 228 -7.50 -9.74 -22.97
CA ILE A 228 -8.89 -9.50 -22.57
C ILE A 228 -9.40 -8.21 -23.20
N GLU A 229 -10.58 -8.26 -23.79
CA GLU A 229 -11.30 -7.08 -24.25
C GLU A 229 -12.38 -6.70 -23.25
N VAL A 230 -12.51 -5.40 -22.98
CA VAL A 230 -13.48 -4.85 -22.04
C VAL A 230 -14.17 -3.62 -22.63
N ASN A 231 -15.46 -3.50 -22.37
CA ASN A 231 -16.23 -2.26 -22.53
C ASN A 231 -16.78 -1.87 -21.16
N CYS A 232 -16.31 -0.72 -20.66
CA CYS A 232 -16.77 -0.11 -19.43
C CYS A 232 -17.55 1.15 -19.80
N PRO A 233 -18.83 1.31 -19.42
CA PRO A 233 -19.61 2.49 -19.74
C PRO A 233 -19.08 3.72 -19.01
N GLU A 234 -19.53 4.90 -19.43
CA GLU A 234 -19.30 6.15 -18.70
C GLU A 234 -19.77 6.03 -17.25
N GLY A 235 -18.94 6.45 -16.30
CA GLY A 235 -19.20 6.32 -14.86
C GLY A 235 -19.05 4.89 -14.30
N GLY A 236 -18.81 3.89 -15.15
CA GLY A 236 -18.61 2.51 -14.72
C GLY A 236 -17.31 2.31 -13.96
N ASN A 237 -17.30 1.29 -13.09
CA ASN A 237 -16.12 0.86 -12.35
C ASN A 237 -16.12 -0.67 -12.21
N SER A 238 -14.96 -1.28 -12.40
CA SER A 238 -14.67 -2.71 -12.26
C SER A 238 -13.15 -2.87 -12.11
N GLY A 239 -12.68 -4.11 -12.11
CA GLY A 239 -11.27 -4.41 -11.96
C GLY A 239 -10.96 -5.81 -12.45
N ILE A 240 -9.80 -5.98 -13.09
CA ILE A 240 -9.27 -7.27 -13.51
C ILE A 240 -8.16 -7.65 -12.53
N TYR A 241 -8.44 -8.60 -11.64
CA TYR A 241 -7.49 -9.06 -10.65
C TYR A 241 -6.65 -10.20 -11.17
N LEU A 242 -5.36 -9.91 -11.33
CA LEU A 242 -4.32 -10.87 -11.66
C LEU A 242 -4.06 -11.75 -10.44
N ARG A 243 -4.20 -13.08 -10.61
CA ARG A 243 -4.12 -14.08 -9.52
C ARG A 243 -5.06 -13.79 -8.33
N GLY A 244 -6.10 -12.99 -8.54
CA GLY A 244 -7.05 -12.60 -7.50
C GLY A 244 -6.48 -11.60 -6.48
N ARG A 245 -5.35 -10.96 -6.77
CA ARG A 245 -4.62 -10.13 -5.79
C ARG A 245 -4.18 -8.76 -6.30
N TYR A 246 -3.95 -8.62 -7.60
CA TYR A 246 -3.42 -7.38 -8.16
C TYR A 246 -4.36 -6.84 -9.21
N GLU A 247 -4.97 -5.70 -8.91
CA GLU A 247 -6.00 -5.08 -9.74
C GLU A 247 -5.39 -4.24 -10.87
N LEU A 248 -5.72 -4.63 -12.10
CA LEU A 248 -5.67 -3.76 -13.26
C LEU A 248 -7.02 -3.04 -13.38
N GLN A 249 -7.00 -1.72 -13.23
CA GLN A 249 -8.20 -0.91 -13.07
C GLN A 249 -9.03 -0.83 -14.36
N VAL A 250 -10.36 -1.00 -14.21
CA VAL A 250 -11.34 -0.82 -15.29
C VAL A 250 -12.35 0.26 -14.89
N GLY A 251 -12.38 1.37 -15.63
CA GLY A 251 -13.30 2.47 -15.34
C GLY A 251 -12.61 3.68 -14.72
N THR A 252 -13.35 4.46 -13.94
CA THR A 252 -12.87 5.72 -13.35
C THR A 252 -13.40 5.94 -11.94
N GLU A 253 -12.62 6.62 -11.10
CA GLU A 253 -13.07 7.16 -9.81
C GLU A 253 -13.20 8.68 -9.82
N GLY A 254 -13.40 9.27 -11.00
CA GLY A 254 -13.68 10.70 -11.16
C GLY A 254 -12.45 11.58 -11.36
N GLY A 255 -11.32 11.02 -11.81
CA GLY A 255 -10.18 11.76 -12.33
C GLY A 255 -9.28 12.43 -11.29
N LYS A 256 -9.54 12.23 -9.99
CA LYS A 256 -8.79 12.91 -8.91
C LYS A 256 -7.46 12.24 -8.59
N GLN A 257 -7.39 10.93 -8.76
CA GLN A 257 -6.21 10.12 -8.44
C GLN A 257 -5.84 9.30 -9.67
N PRO A 258 -4.77 9.66 -10.41
CA PRO A 258 -4.39 8.94 -11.63
C PRO A 258 -4.18 7.43 -11.43
N THR A 259 -3.78 6.99 -10.23
CA THR A 259 -3.62 5.58 -9.87
C THR A 259 -4.95 4.81 -9.70
N HIS A 260 -6.09 5.48 -9.85
CA HIS A 260 -7.45 4.91 -9.72
C HIS A 260 -8.21 4.93 -11.06
N GLU A 261 -7.52 5.26 -12.14
CA GLU A 261 -8.12 5.43 -13.47
C GLU A 261 -7.84 4.24 -14.39
N MET A 262 -8.66 4.09 -15.44
CA MET A 262 -8.59 3.02 -16.44
C MET A 262 -7.16 2.73 -16.90
N GLY A 263 -6.71 1.50 -16.65
CA GLY A 263 -5.38 1.01 -17.03
C GLY A 263 -4.30 1.25 -15.97
N ALA A 264 -4.62 1.83 -14.82
CA ALA A 264 -3.73 1.84 -13.65
C ALA A 264 -3.53 0.42 -13.09
N ILE A 265 -2.35 0.17 -12.50
CA ILE A 265 -2.26 -0.85 -11.45
C ILE A 265 -2.76 -0.16 -10.19
N TYR A 266 -3.94 -0.58 -9.72
CA TYR A 266 -4.73 0.20 -8.76
C TYR A 266 -3.88 0.64 -7.56
N SER A 267 -3.96 1.93 -7.24
CA SER A 267 -3.23 2.61 -6.16
C SER A 267 -1.70 2.67 -6.32
N TRP A 268 -1.07 1.80 -7.12
CA TRP A 268 0.38 1.73 -7.27
C TRP A 268 0.94 2.53 -8.44
N TYR A 269 0.43 2.32 -9.65
CA TYR A 269 1.01 2.88 -10.88
C TYR A 269 -0.07 3.52 -11.75
N PRO A 270 0.02 4.83 -12.04
CA PRO A 270 -0.94 5.50 -12.90
C PRO A 270 -0.73 5.09 -14.36
N PRO A 271 -1.74 5.24 -15.24
CA PRO A 271 -1.52 5.12 -16.67
C PRO A 271 -0.57 6.25 -17.15
N PRO A 272 0.04 6.11 -18.35
CA PRO A 272 0.86 7.16 -18.94
C PRO A 272 0.14 8.50 -18.99
N ALA A 273 0.87 9.59 -18.76
CA ALA A 273 0.29 10.94 -18.80
C ALA A 273 -0.40 11.21 -20.14
N GLY A 274 -1.61 11.78 -20.10
CA GLY A 274 -2.41 12.06 -21.29
C GLY A 274 -3.17 10.85 -21.87
N SER A 275 -3.17 9.70 -21.19
CA SER A 275 -4.00 8.56 -21.57
C SER A 275 -5.49 8.91 -21.51
N GLU A 276 -6.23 8.53 -22.54
CA GLU A 276 -7.70 8.62 -22.54
C GLU A 276 -8.32 7.49 -21.71
N LEU A 277 -9.45 7.75 -21.06
CA LEU A 277 -10.18 6.73 -20.31
C LEU A 277 -10.83 5.69 -21.24
N GLY A 278 -11.20 6.05 -22.47
CA GLY A 278 -11.78 5.12 -23.45
C GLY A 278 -13.08 4.43 -23.00
N LEU A 279 -13.84 5.08 -22.11
CA LEU A 279 -15.14 4.57 -21.64
C LEU A 279 -16.16 4.51 -22.79
N GLY A 280 -17.12 3.59 -22.67
CA GLY A 280 -18.14 3.27 -23.68
C GLY A 280 -17.62 2.58 -24.94
N LYS A 281 -16.32 2.32 -25.04
CA LYS A 281 -15.68 1.69 -26.20
C LYS A 281 -15.03 0.38 -25.80
N TRP A 282 -14.98 -0.56 -26.74
CA TRP A 282 -14.14 -1.73 -26.60
C TRP A 282 -12.67 -1.32 -26.54
N THR A 283 -12.03 -1.70 -25.45
CA THR A 283 -10.61 -1.55 -25.17
C THR A 283 -9.99 -2.94 -25.05
N THR A 284 -8.77 -3.10 -25.55
CA THR A 284 -7.96 -4.31 -25.38
C THR A 284 -6.95 -4.14 -24.25
N TYR A 285 -6.74 -5.19 -23.46
CA TYR A 285 -5.58 -5.34 -22.58
C TYR A 285 -4.79 -6.59 -22.98
N ASP A 286 -3.49 -6.40 -23.20
CA ASP A 286 -2.51 -7.48 -23.30
C ASP A 286 -1.57 -7.39 -22.11
N VAL A 287 -1.65 -8.37 -21.22
CA VAL A 287 -0.91 -8.40 -19.97
C VAL A 287 0.10 -9.54 -20.01
N THR A 288 1.36 -9.26 -19.70
CA THR A 288 2.34 -10.29 -19.31
C THR A 288 2.59 -10.16 -17.83
N PHE A 289 2.31 -11.23 -17.08
CA PHE A 289 2.46 -11.27 -15.62
C PHE A 289 3.39 -12.44 -15.25
N VAL A 290 4.57 -12.12 -14.73
CA VAL A 290 5.56 -13.11 -14.30
C VAL A 290 6.03 -12.77 -12.91
N GLY A 291 5.88 -13.69 -11.97
CA GLY A 291 6.17 -13.37 -10.58
C GLY A 291 5.12 -12.40 -10.01
N ARG A 292 5.55 -11.17 -9.74
CA ARG A 292 4.69 -10.01 -9.51
C ARG A 292 5.07 -8.81 -10.38
N HIS A 293 5.79 -9.08 -11.49
CA HIS A 293 6.11 -8.06 -12.48
C HIS A 293 5.06 -8.07 -13.57
N VAL A 294 4.57 -6.89 -13.92
CA VAL A 294 3.50 -6.72 -14.90
C VAL A 294 3.95 -5.83 -16.05
N THR A 295 3.72 -6.32 -17.26
CA THR A 295 3.73 -5.51 -18.47
C THR A 295 2.29 -5.42 -18.98
N VAL A 296 1.80 -4.22 -19.23
CA VAL A 296 0.44 -4.00 -19.75
C VAL A 296 0.54 -3.16 -21.01
N TYR A 297 -0.05 -3.68 -22.09
CA TYR A 297 -0.45 -2.89 -23.23
C TYR A 297 -1.96 -2.70 -23.19
N ARG A 298 -2.40 -1.48 -23.48
CA ARG A 298 -3.80 -1.13 -23.66
C ARG A 298 -3.97 -0.51 -25.04
N ASP A 299 -4.85 -1.08 -25.87
CA ASP A 299 -5.06 -0.64 -27.25
C ASP A 299 -3.74 -0.54 -28.05
N GLY A 300 -2.86 -1.53 -27.82
CA GLY A 300 -1.52 -1.60 -28.44
C GLY A 300 -0.50 -0.58 -27.91
N LYS A 301 -0.85 0.28 -26.94
CA LYS A 301 0.06 1.24 -26.31
C LYS A 301 0.60 0.69 -25.00
N LEU A 302 1.88 0.88 -24.73
CA LEU A 302 2.52 0.45 -23.48
C LEU A 302 2.07 1.34 -22.31
N TYR A 303 1.51 0.73 -21.26
CA TYR A 303 1.04 1.40 -20.04
C TYR A 303 1.98 1.16 -18.88
N HIS A 304 2.38 -0.11 -18.70
CA HIS A 304 3.31 -0.54 -17.65
C HIS A 304 4.37 -1.42 -18.28
N ASP A 305 5.64 -1.13 -18.04
CA ASP A 305 6.77 -1.88 -18.60
C ASP A 305 7.48 -2.69 -17.50
N ASN A 306 7.11 -3.96 -17.38
CA ASN A 306 7.71 -4.93 -16.45
C ASN A 306 7.91 -4.38 -15.01
N VAL A 307 6.93 -3.62 -14.50
CA VAL A 307 7.00 -3.00 -13.18
C VAL A 307 6.70 -4.02 -12.08
N GLU A 308 7.44 -3.99 -10.98
CA GLU A 308 7.14 -4.80 -9.79
C GLU A 308 5.92 -4.22 -9.07
N ILE A 309 4.86 -5.00 -8.87
CA ILE A 309 3.77 -4.60 -7.97
C ILE A 309 4.23 -4.85 -6.52
N PRO A 310 4.30 -3.83 -5.63
CA PRO A 310 4.92 -3.99 -4.32
C PRO A 310 4.26 -5.05 -3.43
N GLY A 311 2.93 -5.17 -3.53
CA GLY A 311 2.11 -6.15 -2.82
C GLY A 311 0.69 -6.19 -3.39
N PRO A 312 -0.22 -6.97 -2.81
CA PRO A 312 -1.61 -7.06 -3.24
C PRO A 312 -2.28 -5.68 -3.24
N THR A 313 -3.27 -5.48 -4.11
CA THR A 313 -4.16 -4.31 -4.09
C THR A 313 -5.36 -4.58 -3.17
N GLY A 314 -6.11 -3.52 -2.84
CA GLY A 314 -7.38 -3.69 -2.14
C GLY A 314 -8.30 -4.63 -2.91
N GLY A 315 -9.11 -5.43 -2.21
CA GLY A 315 -9.99 -6.43 -2.81
C GLY A 315 -9.33 -7.79 -3.10
N ALA A 316 -8.05 -7.97 -2.74
CA ALA A 316 -7.38 -9.26 -2.86
C ALA A 316 -8.14 -10.39 -2.13
N LEU A 317 -8.21 -11.57 -2.77
CA LEU A 317 -8.93 -12.73 -2.25
C LEU A 317 -8.24 -13.37 -1.04
N ASP A 318 -6.91 -13.31 -1.02
CA ASP A 318 -6.05 -13.86 0.03
C ASP A 318 -4.66 -13.20 -0.05
N SER A 319 -3.85 -13.40 0.99
CA SER A 319 -2.47 -12.87 1.07
C SER A 319 -1.42 -13.90 0.66
N ASN A 320 -1.78 -14.95 -0.08
CA ASN A 320 -0.83 -16.01 -0.45
C ASN A 320 -0.13 -15.68 -1.77
N GLU A 321 0.68 -14.60 -1.81
CA GLU A 321 1.30 -14.11 -3.04
C GLU A 321 2.15 -15.17 -3.78
N ALA A 322 2.69 -16.17 -3.08
CA ALA A 322 3.48 -17.25 -3.67
C ALA A 322 2.65 -18.24 -4.51
N GLU A 323 1.36 -18.39 -4.20
CA GLU A 323 0.51 -19.47 -4.71
C GLU A 323 -0.26 -19.09 -5.97
N PRO A 324 -0.46 -20.02 -6.92
CA PRO A 324 -1.31 -19.77 -8.08
C PRO A 324 -2.68 -19.23 -7.67
N GLY A 325 -3.22 -18.32 -8.47
CA GLY A 325 -4.48 -17.63 -8.17
C GLY A 325 -5.38 -17.51 -9.40
N PRO A 326 -6.70 -17.34 -9.21
CA PRO A 326 -7.65 -17.21 -10.30
C PRO A 326 -7.54 -15.83 -10.96
N PHE A 327 -8.15 -15.63 -12.12
CA PHE A 327 -8.58 -14.28 -12.48
C PHE A 327 -9.85 -13.95 -11.72
N PHE A 328 -9.98 -12.71 -11.26
CA PHE A 328 -11.18 -12.20 -10.59
C PHE A 328 -11.62 -10.90 -11.27
N LEU A 329 -12.91 -10.80 -11.62
CA LEU A 329 -13.53 -9.60 -12.15
C LEU A 329 -14.49 -9.00 -11.12
N GLN A 330 -14.32 -7.72 -10.82
CA GLN A 330 -15.22 -6.98 -9.93
C GLN A 330 -16.57 -6.74 -10.62
N GLY A 331 -17.64 -7.21 -9.97
CA GLY A 331 -19.01 -6.88 -10.34
C GLY A 331 -19.78 -6.15 -9.24
N ASP A 332 -19.20 -6.02 -8.04
CA ASP A 332 -19.77 -5.30 -6.89
C ASP A 332 -19.78 -3.77 -7.05
N HIS A 333 -19.15 -3.26 -8.10
CA HIS A 333 -19.19 -1.87 -8.53
C HIS A 333 -20.33 -1.61 -9.54
N HIS A 334 -20.44 -0.35 -9.99
CA HIS A 334 -21.56 0.13 -10.79
C HIS A 334 -21.26 0.07 -12.29
N GLY A 335 -22.32 -0.11 -13.10
CA GLY A 335 -22.25 -0.07 -14.56
C GLY A 335 -22.42 -1.44 -15.20
N VAL A 336 -22.94 -1.44 -16.42
CA VAL A 336 -23.04 -2.66 -17.24
C VAL A 336 -21.69 -2.90 -17.92
N ILE A 337 -20.85 -3.74 -17.32
CA ILE A 337 -19.50 -4.03 -17.83
C ILE A 337 -19.56 -5.26 -18.73
N GLN A 338 -18.90 -5.18 -19.89
CA GLN A 338 -18.87 -6.27 -20.86
C GLN A 338 -17.43 -6.71 -21.10
N TYR A 339 -17.21 -8.02 -21.13
CA TYR A 339 -15.92 -8.62 -21.43
C TYR A 339 -16.06 -9.62 -22.57
N ARG A 340 -15.03 -9.72 -23.41
CA ARG A 340 -14.95 -10.75 -24.45
C ARG A 340 -13.51 -11.09 -24.78
N ASN A 341 -13.35 -12.09 -25.65
CA ASN A 341 -12.04 -12.52 -26.16
C ASN A 341 -11.01 -12.71 -25.04
N ILE A 342 -11.40 -13.42 -23.97
CA ILE A 342 -10.54 -13.66 -22.81
C ILE A 342 -9.67 -14.87 -23.13
N THR A 343 -8.37 -14.68 -23.35
CA THR A 343 -7.44 -15.78 -23.64
C THR A 343 -6.21 -15.75 -22.77
N ILE A 344 -5.66 -16.93 -22.49
CA ILE A 344 -4.46 -17.10 -21.67
C ILE A 344 -3.41 -17.93 -22.40
N SER A 345 -2.14 -17.57 -22.21
CA SER A 345 -0.98 -18.42 -22.49
C SER A 345 -0.15 -18.61 -21.23
N GLU A 346 0.31 -19.82 -20.99
CA GLU A 346 1.13 -20.17 -19.82
C GLU A 346 2.57 -20.50 -20.28
N PRO A 347 3.57 -20.51 -19.38
CA PRO A 347 4.91 -20.96 -19.73
C PRO A 347 4.86 -22.37 -20.34
N ALA A 348 5.47 -22.54 -21.51
CA ALA A 348 5.59 -23.87 -22.11
C ALA A 348 6.58 -24.72 -21.29
N LYS A 349 6.26 -26.00 -21.09
CA LYS A 349 7.15 -26.97 -20.42
C LYS A 349 8.43 -27.22 -21.21
#